data_AF-A0A929HH61-F1
#
_entry.id   AF-A0A929HH61-F1
#
_cell.length_a   1.000
_cell.length_b   1.000
_cell.length_c   1.000
_cell.angle_alpha   90.00
_cell.angle_beta   90.00
_cell.angle_gamma   90.00
#
_symmetry.space_group_name_H-M   'P 1'
#
loop_
_entity.id
_entity.type
_entity.pdbx_description
1 polymer ?
#
loop_
_entity_poly.entity_id
_entity_poly.type
_entity_poly.pdbx_seq_one_letter_code
_entity_poly.pdbx_strand_id
1 'polypeptide(L)'
;NPVNIGNPVETSILEFAEIINMLADGKEIVFEPDKRGSGDPQRRRPDITRAETILDWHPKVSLRDGLERTIPYFREQMKLR
;
A
#
# COMPACT_ATOMS: atom_id res chain seq x y z
N ASN A 1 -24.12 12.08 4.48
CA ASN A 1 -22.92 12.46 3.71
C ASN A 1 -21.72 11.64 4.14
N PRO A 2 -21.21 10.71 3.31
CA PRO A 2 -20.07 9.86 3.65
C PRO A 2 -18.76 10.64 3.76
N VAL A 3 -17.75 10.04 4.42
CA VAL A 3 -16.39 10.58 4.58
C VAL A 3 -15.40 9.51 4.10
N ASN A 4 -14.52 9.87 3.16
CA ASN A 4 -13.46 8.98 2.71
C ASN A 4 -12.35 8.92 3.76
N ILE A 5 -11.89 7.72 4.10
CA ILE A 5 -10.75 7.48 4.97
C ILE A 5 -9.75 6.63 4.17
N GLY A 6 -8.57 7.17 3.92
CA GLY A 6 -7.54 6.49 3.14
C GLY A 6 -6.30 7.36 2.95
N ASN A 7 -5.34 6.84 2.21
CA ASN A 7 -4.12 7.58 1.88
C ASN A 7 -4.25 8.20 0.48
N PRO A 8 -4.14 9.54 0.34
CA PRO A 8 -4.26 10.23 -0.96
C PRO A 8 -2.99 10.14 -1.82
N VAL A 9 -1.89 9.60 -1.28
CA VAL A 9 -0.66 9.33 -2.02
C VAL A 9 -0.88 8.11 -2.90
N GLU A 10 -0.88 8.31 -4.21
CA GLU A 10 -0.99 7.23 -5.20
C GLU A 10 0.36 6.51 -5.32
N THR A 11 0.32 5.18 -5.49
CA THR A 11 1.50 4.34 -5.73
C THR A 11 1.11 3.27 -6.72
N SER A 12 1.91 3.09 -7.77
CA SER A 12 1.68 2.03 -8.75
C SER A 12 1.99 0.65 -8.17
N ILE A 13 1.45 -0.41 -8.79
CA ILE A 13 1.74 -1.79 -8.38
C ILE A 13 3.23 -2.12 -8.52
N LEU A 14 3.90 -1.57 -9.54
CA LEU A 14 5.33 -1.78 -9.74
C LEU A 14 6.15 -1.12 -8.61
N GLU A 15 5.92 0.16 -8.33
CA GLU A 15 6.60 0.86 -7.23
C GLU A 15 6.36 0.17 -5.88
N PHE A 16 5.12 -0.29 -5.64
CA PHE A 16 4.79 -1.04 -4.42
C PHE A 16 5.60 -2.35 -4.33
N ALA A 17 5.69 -3.11 -5.43
CA ALA A 17 6.48 -4.33 -5.49
C ALA A 17 7.98 -4.06 -5.28
N GLU A 18 8.52 -3.01 -5.90
CA GLU A 18 9.92 -2.60 -5.75
C GLU A 18 10.26 -2.19 -4.31
N ILE A 19 9.38 -1.44 -3.64
CA ILE A 19 9.57 -1.05 -2.23
C ILE A 19 9.59 -2.30 -1.34
N ILE A 20 8.63 -3.22 -1.51
CA ILE A 20 8.63 -4.48 -0.76
C ILE A 20 9.92 -5.25 -1.02
N ASN A 21 10.34 -5.35 -2.28
CA ASN A 21 11.52 -6.09 -2.67
C ASN A 21 12.80 -5.54 -2.03
N MET A 22 12.91 -4.21 -1.93
CA MET A 22 14.01 -3.51 -1.28
C MET A 22 14.04 -3.73 0.24
N LEU A 23 12.87 -3.78 0.89
CA LEU A 23 12.76 -3.93 2.35
C LEU A 23 12.83 -5.39 2.83
N ALA A 24 12.50 -6.34 1.95
CA ALA A 24 12.56 -7.77 2.21
C ALA A 24 13.92 -8.36 1.75
N ASP A 25 13.92 -9.61 1.29
CA ASP A 25 15.15 -10.35 1.00
C ASP A 25 15.60 -10.26 -0.48
N GLY A 26 15.00 -9.38 -1.28
CA GLY A 26 15.35 -9.18 -2.70
C GLY A 26 15.12 -10.43 -3.57
N LYS A 27 14.10 -10.38 -4.43
CA LYS A 27 13.74 -11.39 -5.41
C LYS A 27 13.52 -10.75 -6.78
N GLU A 28 13.48 -11.58 -7.80
CA GLU A 28 13.05 -11.15 -9.13
C GLU A 28 11.57 -10.76 -9.12
N ILE A 29 11.23 -9.64 -9.77
CA ILE A 29 9.85 -9.22 -10.00
C ILE A 29 9.37 -9.85 -11.31
N VAL A 30 8.34 -10.69 -11.23
CA VAL A 30 7.72 -11.33 -12.40
C VAL A 30 6.41 -10.61 -12.74
N PHE A 31 6.24 -10.28 -14.02
CA PHE A 31 5.04 -9.61 -14.52
C PHE A 31 4.04 -10.63 -15.09
N GLU A 32 2.82 -10.63 -14.57
CA GLU A 32 1.74 -11.53 -15.01
C GLU A 32 0.49 -10.75 -15.43
N PRO A 33 0.55 -9.99 -16.55
CA PRO A 33 -0.54 -9.08 -16.95
C PRO A 33 -1.88 -9.80 -17.20
N ASP A 34 -1.83 -11.05 -17.64
CA ASP A 34 -3.02 -11.87 -17.93
C ASP A 34 -3.82 -12.26 -16.68
N LYS A 35 -3.24 -12.12 -15.48
CA LYS A 35 -3.91 -12.40 -14.21
C LYS A 35 -4.74 -11.24 -13.66
N ARG A 36 -4.67 -10.07 -14.30
CA ARG A 36 -5.44 -8.91 -13.87
C ARG A 36 -6.94 -9.14 -14.08
N GLY A 37 -7.73 -8.94 -13.04
CA GLY A 37 -9.18 -9.08 -13.14
C GLY A 37 -9.79 -8.01 -14.05
N SER A 38 -10.77 -8.37 -14.87
CA SER A 38 -11.46 -7.44 -15.78
C SER A 38 -12.16 -6.28 -15.04
N GLY A 39 -12.48 -6.46 -13.75
CA GLY A 39 -13.06 -5.45 -12.88
C GLY A 39 -12.05 -4.65 -12.04
N ASP A 40 -10.75 -4.90 -12.17
CA ASP A 40 -9.75 -4.22 -11.34
C ASP A 40 -9.61 -2.75 -11.75
N PRO A 41 -9.89 -1.80 -10.85
CA PRO A 41 -9.81 -0.39 -11.19
C PRO A 41 -8.37 -0.01 -11.54
N GLN A 42 -8.23 0.88 -12.54
CA GLN A 42 -6.93 1.35 -13.02
C GLN A 42 -6.23 2.29 -12.03
N ARG A 43 -7.01 3.03 -11.23
CA ARG A 43 -6.51 3.98 -10.24
C ARG A 43 -7.37 3.96 -9.00
N ARG A 44 -6.74 4.22 -7.85
CA ARG A 44 -7.40 4.40 -6.56
C ARG A 44 -6.68 5.49 -5.79
N ARG A 45 -7.32 6.66 -5.66
CA ARG A 45 -6.80 7.81 -4.93
C ARG A 45 -7.97 8.53 -4.24
N PRO A 46 -8.22 8.30 -2.94
CA PRO A 46 -9.32 8.93 -2.23
C PRO A 46 -9.06 10.43 -2.06
N ASP A 47 -10.08 11.26 -2.33
CA ASP A 47 -10.12 12.65 -1.85
C ASP A 47 -10.51 12.64 -0.36
N ILE A 48 -9.59 13.10 0.49
CA ILE A 48 -9.75 13.13 1.94
C ILE A 48 -10.02 14.53 2.50
N THR A 49 -10.27 15.53 1.65
CA THR A 49 -10.52 16.94 2.07
C THR A 49 -11.58 17.03 3.15
N ARG A 50 -12.64 16.21 3.04
CA ARG A 50 -13.71 16.17 4.04
C ARG A 50 -13.24 15.65 5.38
N ALA A 51 -12.41 14.60 5.41
CA ALA A 51 -11.89 14.03 6.65
C ALA A 51 -10.94 15.01 7.36
N GLU A 52 -10.08 15.69 6.60
CA GLU A 52 -9.21 16.75 7.13
C GLU A 52 -10.04 17.89 7.73
N THR A 53 -11.07 18.35 7.01
CA THR A 53 -11.84 19.55 7.39
C THR A 53 -12.76 19.32 8.59
N ILE A 54 -13.47 18.18 8.65
CA ILE A 54 -14.54 17.99 9.66
C ILE A 54 -14.13 17.05 10.80
N LEU A 55 -13.07 16.26 10.62
CA LEU A 55 -12.58 15.32 11.63
C LEU A 55 -11.18 15.64 12.12
N ASP A 56 -10.49 16.63 11.54
CA ASP A 56 -9.06 16.87 11.77
C ASP A 56 -8.23 15.59 11.56
N TRP A 57 -8.64 14.78 10.57
CA TRP A 57 -8.07 13.47 10.32
C TRP A 57 -7.23 13.48 9.05
N HIS A 58 -6.01 12.92 9.14
CA HIS A 58 -5.14 12.61 8.01
C HIS A 58 -4.28 11.37 8.32
N PRO A 59 -3.82 10.60 7.32
CA PRO A 59 -2.89 9.50 7.55
C PRO A 59 -1.56 10.03 8.11
N LYS A 60 -0.99 9.30 9.07
CA LYS A 60 0.26 9.66 9.77
C LYS A 60 1.42 8.70 9.49
N VAL A 61 1.15 7.57 8.86
CA VAL A 61 2.12 6.51 8.58
C VAL A 61 2.25 6.41 7.06
N SER A 62 3.47 6.55 6.54
CA SER A 62 3.72 6.40 5.11
C SER A 62 3.64 4.93 4.70
N LEU A 63 3.58 4.67 3.39
CA LEU A 63 3.64 3.30 2.85
C LEU A 63 4.91 2.58 3.34
N ARG A 64 6.07 3.25 3.25
CA ARG A 64 7.36 2.68 3.67
C ARG A 64 7.37 2.35 5.16
N ASP A 65 6.98 3.30 6.01
CA ASP A 65 6.96 3.08 7.47
C ASP A 65 6.02 1.94 7.85
N GLY A 66 4.89 1.83 7.15
CA GLY A 66 3.94 0.73 7.33
C GLY A 66 4.55 -0.62 6.95
N LEU A 67 5.24 -0.69 5.81
CA LEU A 67 5.90 -1.91 5.33
C LEU A 67 7.07 -2.33 6.23
N GLU A 68 7.87 -1.37 6.71
CA GLU A 68 8.97 -1.63 7.66
C GLU A 68 8.47 -2.24 8.99
N ARG A 69 7.22 -1.95 9.40
CA ARG A 69 6.57 -2.61 10.55
C ARG A 69 5.93 -3.95 10.19
N THR A 70 5.45 -4.09 8.97
CA THR A 70 4.68 -5.26 8.49
C THR A 70 5.58 -6.45 8.18
N ILE A 71 6.73 -6.23 7.54
CA ILE A 71 7.65 -7.30 7.13
C ILE A 71 8.18 -8.11 8.33
N PRO A 72 8.66 -7.48 9.44
CA PRO A 72 9.12 -8.22 10.62
C PRO A 72 8.02 -9.10 11.23
N TYR A 73 6.77 -8.60 11.30
CA TYR A 73 5.64 -9.38 11.77
C TYR A 73 5.46 -10.67 10.95
N PHE A 74 5.50 -10.58 9.62
CA PHE A 74 5.38 -11.77 8.78
C PHE A 74 6.60 -12.71 8.87
N ARG A 75 7.82 -12.18 9.01
CA ARG A 75 9.00 -13.02 9.26
C ARG A 75 8.82 -13.87 10.51
N GLU A 76 8.35 -13.28 11.60
CA GLU A 76 8.05 -13.98 12.85
C GLU A 76 6.92 -15.01 12.68
N GLN A 77 5.76 -14.60 12.17
CA GLN A 77 4.59 -15.47 12.04
C GLN A 77 4.85 -16.67 11.12
N MET A 78 5.65 -16.50 10.07
CA MET A 78 6.00 -17.56 9.13
C MET A 78 7.25 -18.35 9.52
N LYS A 79 7.88 -18.04 10.66
CA LYS A 79 9.15 -18.63 11.12
C LYS A 79 10.26 -18.52 10.06
N LEU A 80 10.23 -17.45 9.29
CA LEU A 80 11.29 -17.09 8.35
C LEU A 80 12.42 -16.46 9.17
N ARG A 81 13.63 -16.99 9.01
CA ARG A 81 14.83 -16.45 9.67
C ARG A 81 15.29 -15.18 9.00
#